data_AF-A0A1I4V3M5-F1
#
_entry.id   AF-A0A1I4V3M5-F1
#
_cell.length_a   1.000
_cell.length_b   1.000
_cell.length_c   1.000
_cell.angle_alpha   90.00
_cell.angle_beta   90.00
_cell.angle_gamma   90.00
#
_symmetry.space_group_name_H-M   'P 1'
#
loop_
_entity.id
_entity.type
_entity.pdbx_description
1 polymer ?
#
loop_
_entity_poly.entity_id
_entity_poly.type
_entity_poly.pdbx_seq_one_letter_code
_entity_poly.pdbx_strand_id
1 'polypeptide(L)'
;MDLRGKYTDFIKKHAADLGFDHCGIAQAMQLDDDARRLEKWLHKGMHGSMHYMENNFDKRVDPRKLVDNAKSVITLLLNYYPQEQQRTDTPKISKYAYGHDYHEVIKAKLNTLLARMQEEFGAVSGRGFVDSAPVLERSWAQRSGLGWLGKNGNLIHKQAGSFFFIATLITDLELLYEGPVGDFCGSCTRCLDACPTGALVEPGVVDGSRCISYFTIELKELLIPDNMQGQFDNWMFGCDACQDVCPWNRFSKPNKTTEFTPIPEILNFSTKDWEELTEEEFKRIFRRSPMKRSKYAGIRRNLRFVNG
;
A
#
# COMPACT_ATOMS: atom_id res chain seq x y z
N MET A 1 -30.62 22.08 -3.65
CA MET A 1 -29.84 20.90 -3.22
C MET A 1 -28.37 21.27 -3.41
N ASP A 2 -27.52 21.13 -2.40
CA ASP A 2 -26.09 21.46 -2.52
C ASP A 2 -25.46 20.54 -3.58
N LEU A 3 -24.92 21.13 -4.66
CA LEU A 3 -24.28 20.38 -5.75
C LEU A 3 -23.13 19.52 -5.24
N ARG A 4 -22.41 19.99 -4.21
CA ARG A 4 -21.31 19.24 -3.58
C ARG A 4 -21.82 17.95 -2.95
N GLY A 5 -23.00 17.98 -2.34
CA GLY A 5 -23.66 16.80 -1.78
C GLY A 5 -24.03 15.80 -2.86
N LYS A 6 -24.71 16.26 -3.93
CA LYS A 6 -25.07 15.38 -5.07
C LYS A 6 -23.82 14.71 -5.67
N TYR A 7 -22.75 15.46 -5.90
CA TYR A 7 -21.52 14.92 -6.49
C TYR A 7 -20.83 13.94 -5.55
N THR A 8 -20.78 14.25 -4.26
CA THR A 8 -20.19 13.37 -3.23
C THR A 8 -20.92 12.02 -3.17
N ASP A 9 -22.25 12.04 -3.12
CA ASP A 9 -23.06 10.81 -3.04
C ASP A 9 -22.89 9.95 -4.30
N PHE A 10 -22.88 10.58 -5.48
CA PHE A 10 -22.63 9.90 -6.75
C PHE A 10 -21.25 9.21 -6.75
N ILE A 11 -20.19 9.94 -6.37
CA ILE A 11 -18.82 9.40 -6.33
C ILE A 11 -18.72 8.22 -5.37
N LYS A 12 -19.26 8.36 -4.15
CA LYS A 12 -19.22 7.29 -3.14
C LYS A 12 -19.98 6.05 -3.61
N LYS A 13 -21.16 6.22 -4.20
CA LYS A 13 -21.95 5.13 -4.79
C LYS A 13 -21.18 4.42 -5.90
N HIS A 14 -20.66 5.17 -6.89
CA HIS A 14 -19.97 4.55 -8.02
C HIS A 14 -18.61 3.96 -7.67
N ALA A 15 -17.93 4.47 -6.64
CA ALA A 15 -16.76 3.83 -6.06
C ALA A 15 -17.11 2.45 -5.48
N ALA A 16 -18.21 2.35 -4.73
CA ALA A 16 -18.69 1.07 -4.19
C ALA A 16 -19.10 0.10 -5.30
N ASP A 17 -19.78 0.57 -6.35
CA ASP A 17 -20.13 -0.24 -7.53
C ASP A 17 -18.89 -0.80 -8.25
N LEU A 18 -17.77 -0.07 -8.20
CA LEU A 18 -16.48 -0.51 -8.75
C LEU A 18 -15.71 -1.45 -7.81
N GLY A 19 -16.24 -1.72 -6.62
CA GLY A 19 -15.71 -2.67 -5.65
C GLY A 19 -14.73 -2.07 -4.65
N PHE A 20 -14.59 -0.74 -4.54
CA PHE A 20 -13.86 -0.13 -3.42
C PHE A 20 -14.67 -0.28 -2.13
N ASP A 21 -14.03 -0.75 -1.06
CA ASP A 21 -14.68 -1.01 0.23
C ASP A 21 -15.02 0.29 0.97
N HIS A 22 -14.16 1.30 0.83
CA HIS A 22 -14.32 2.59 1.50
C HIS A 22 -13.94 3.75 0.57
N CYS A 23 -14.66 4.86 0.70
CA CYS A 23 -14.44 6.09 -0.07
C CYS A 23 -14.57 7.29 0.88
N GLY A 24 -13.49 8.05 1.00
CA GLY A 24 -13.41 9.22 1.86
C GLY A 24 -12.89 10.42 1.08
N ILE A 25 -13.28 11.63 1.48
CA ILE A 25 -12.95 12.83 0.71
C ILE A 25 -12.39 13.91 1.62
N ALA A 26 -11.23 14.46 1.27
CA ALA A 26 -10.61 15.58 1.96
C ALA A 26 -10.41 16.78 1.02
N GLN A 27 -10.29 17.97 1.59
CA GLN A 27 -9.93 19.17 0.85
C GLN A 27 -8.48 19.06 0.34
N ALA A 28 -8.25 19.40 -0.92
CA ALA A 28 -6.90 19.48 -1.48
C ALA A 28 -6.14 20.67 -0.87
N MET A 29 -5.06 20.36 -0.16
CA MET A 29 -4.25 21.35 0.55
C MET A 29 -2.81 20.87 0.73
N GLN A 30 -1.91 21.79 1.06
CA GLN A 30 -0.55 21.45 1.44
C GLN A 30 -0.51 20.74 2.80
N LEU A 31 0.35 19.73 2.91
CA LEU A 31 0.52 18.87 4.09
C LEU A 31 1.76 19.27 4.91
N ASP A 32 1.71 20.41 5.61
CA ASP A 32 2.89 20.96 6.30
C ASP A 32 3.49 20.04 7.38
N ASP A 33 2.65 19.36 8.15
CA ASP A 33 3.11 18.39 9.16
C ASP A 33 3.78 17.18 8.54
N ASP A 34 3.19 16.66 7.44
CA ASP A 34 3.75 15.54 6.70
C ASP A 34 5.04 15.93 6.00
N ALA A 35 5.15 17.16 5.49
CA ALA A 35 6.38 17.68 4.90
C ALA A 35 7.53 17.67 5.92
N ARG A 36 7.30 18.19 7.14
CA ARG A 36 8.29 18.18 8.22
C ARG A 36 8.69 16.75 8.63
N ARG A 37 7.72 15.83 8.70
CA ARG A 37 8.00 14.41 9.00
C ARG A 37 8.83 13.76 7.91
N LEU A 38 8.46 13.97 6.64
CA LEU A 38 9.17 13.41 5.49
C LEU A 38 10.60 13.96 5.40
N GLU A 39 10.79 15.27 5.57
CA GLU A 39 12.12 15.90 5.58
C GLU A 39 13.00 15.29 6.68
N LYS A 40 12.50 15.21 7.92
CA LYS A 40 13.22 14.57 9.03
C LYS A 40 13.58 13.10 8.74
N TRP A 41 12.67 12.36 8.11
CA TRP A 41 12.88 10.96 7.75
C TRP A 41 13.95 10.80 6.64
N LEU A 42 13.92 11.67 5.63
CA LEU A 42 14.91 11.72 4.55
C LEU A 42 16.30 12.11 5.09
N HIS A 43 16.39 13.14 5.93
CA HIS A 43 17.65 13.60 6.55
C HIS A 43 18.31 12.52 7.42
N LYS A 44 17.51 11.63 8.02
CA LYS A 44 18.02 10.48 8.78
C LYS A 44 18.45 9.30 7.90
N GLY A 45 18.33 9.39 6.57
CA GLY A 45 18.69 8.30 5.65
C GLY A 45 17.75 7.08 5.73
N MET A 46 16.59 7.23 6.37
CA MET A 46 15.67 6.10 6.62
C MET A 46 15.01 5.54 5.35
N HIS A 47 15.23 6.19 4.20
CA HIS A 47 14.78 5.72 2.89
C HIS A 47 15.70 4.67 2.24
N GLY A 48 16.88 4.42 2.82
CA GLY A 48 17.88 3.52 2.22
C GLY A 48 18.18 3.93 0.77
N SER A 49 18.15 2.98 -0.15
CA SER A 49 18.40 3.22 -1.58
C SER A 49 17.19 3.74 -2.36
N MET A 50 16.06 4.06 -1.71
CA MET A 50 14.84 4.56 -2.37
C MET A 50 14.96 6.05 -2.74
N HIS A 51 15.95 6.45 -3.53
CA HIS A 51 16.20 7.85 -3.93
C HIS A 51 15.00 8.54 -4.58
N TYR A 52 14.04 7.77 -5.12
CA TYR A 52 12.79 8.35 -5.63
C TYR A 52 11.99 9.07 -4.54
N MET A 53 12.19 8.77 -3.25
CA MET A 53 11.54 9.44 -2.12
C MET A 53 12.01 10.88 -1.94
N GLU A 54 13.21 11.22 -2.39
CA GLU A 54 13.75 12.59 -2.39
C GLU A 54 13.20 13.41 -3.56
N ASN A 55 12.85 12.74 -4.66
CA ASN A 55 12.34 13.38 -5.87
C ASN A 55 10.90 13.90 -5.68
N ASN A 56 10.59 15.01 -6.36
CA ASN A 56 9.25 15.62 -6.41
C ASN A 56 8.65 15.88 -5.02
N PHE A 57 9.49 16.23 -4.03
CA PHE A 57 9.06 16.46 -2.64
C PHE A 57 7.85 17.40 -2.56
N ASP A 58 7.90 18.50 -3.30
CA ASP A 58 6.86 19.51 -3.30
C ASP A 58 5.51 19.00 -3.83
N LYS A 59 5.52 18.08 -4.80
CA LYS A 59 4.32 17.39 -5.29
C LYS A 59 3.80 16.33 -4.30
N ARG A 60 4.67 15.71 -3.50
CA ARG A 60 4.28 14.73 -2.45
C ARG A 60 3.41 15.37 -1.38
N VAL A 61 3.76 16.59 -1.02
CA VAL A 61 3.12 17.32 0.09
C VAL A 61 2.04 18.28 -0.37
N ASP A 62 1.87 18.50 -1.68
CA ASP A 62 0.81 19.37 -2.21
C ASP A 62 0.15 18.77 -3.48
N PRO A 63 -1.06 18.19 -3.36
CA PRO A 63 -1.79 17.59 -4.50
C PRO A 63 -2.17 18.63 -5.56
N ARG A 64 -2.22 19.92 -5.23
CA ARG A 64 -2.56 21.00 -6.17
C ARG A 64 -1.48 21.23 -7.21
N LYS A 65 -0.29 20.65 -7.01
CA LYS A 65 0.82 20.63 -7.97
C LYS A 65 0.79 19.42 -8.91
N LEU A 66 -0.15 18.49 -8.70
CA LEU A 66 -0.33 17.28 -9.52
C LEU A 66 -1.51 17.39 -10.49
N VAL A 67 -2.53 18.16 -10.12
CA VAL A 67 -3.73 18.43 -10.90
C VAL A 67 -4.07 19.91 -10.77
N ASP A 68 -4.18 20.61 -11.89
CA ASP A 68 -4.50 22.03 -11.92
C ASP A 68 -5.88 22.27 -11.30
N ASN A 69 -5.98 23.37 -10.53
CA ASN A 69 -7.20 23.75 -9.81
C ASN A 69 -7.76 22.68 -8.86
N ALA A 70 -6.95 21.73 -8.40
CA ALA A 70 -7.41 20.69 -7.47
C ALA A 70 -8.07 21.29 -6.23
N LYS A 71 -9.28 20.82 -5.93
CA LYS A 71 -10.07 21.20 -4.74
C LYS A 71 -10.32 20.04 -3.80
N SER A 72 -10.35 18.81 -4.31
CA SER A 72 -10.65 17.63 -3.52
C SER A 72 -9.68 16.49 -3.79
N VAL A 73 -9.40 15.72 -2.74
CA VAL A 73 -8.68 14.46 -2.78
C VAL A 73 -9.64 13.36 -2.34
N ILE A 74 -10.06 12.53 -3.29
CA ILE A 74 -10.90 11.36 -3.04
C ILE A 74 -9.96 10.19 -2.77
N THR A 75 -10.03 9.61 -1.57
CA THR A 75 -9.26 8.43 -1.19
C THR A 75 -10.15 7.21 -1.15
N LEU A 76 -9.64 6.09 -1.65
CA LEU A 76 -10.37 4.85 -1.82
C LEU A 76 -9.56 3.71 -1.22
N LEU A 77 -10.22 2.80 -0.49
CA LEU A 77 -9.60 1.58 0.02
C LEU A 77 -10.13 0.38 -0.76
N LEU A 78 -9.22 -0.50 -1.18
CA LEU A 78 -9.54 -1.76 -1.81
C LEU A 78 -8.91 -2.91 -1.03
N ASN A 79 -9.73 -3.77 -0.46
CA ASN A 79 -9.32 -4.89 0.37
C ASN A 79 -8.55 -5.94 -0.45
N TYR A 80 -7.43 -6.42 0.08
CA TYR A 80 -6.64 -7.51 -0.51
C TYR A 80 -6.49 -8.73 0.38
N TYR A 81 -7.09 -8.73 1.59
CA TYR A 81 -6.94 -9.84 2.53
C TYR A 81 -7.42 -11.15 1.87
N PRO A 82 -6.59 -12.19 1.79
CA PRO A 82 -6.91 -13.38 1.02
C PRO A 82 -7.82 -14.33 1.80
N GLN A 83 -8.64 -15.09 1.08
CA GLN A 83 -9.44 -16.17 1.67
C GLN A 83 -8.56 -17.37 2.06
N GLU A 84 -7.61 -17.71 1.20
CA GLU A 84 -6.67 -18.80 1.39
C GLU A 84 -5.33 -18.26 1.88
N GLN A 85 -4.70 -18.97 2.82
CA GLN A 85 -3.40 -18.60 3.36
C GLN A 85 -2.34 -19.54 2.81
N GLN A 86 -1.14 -19.00 2.58
CA GLN A 86 0.03 -19.79 2.24
C GLN A 86 0.35 -20.77 3.37
N ARG A 87 0.92 -21.92 3.02
CA ARG A 87 1.49 -22.86 3.99
C ARG A 87 2.62 -22.19 4.79
N THR A 88 2.81 -22.62 6.04
CA THR A 88 3.80 -22.00 6.94
C THR A 88 5.21 -22.58 6.81
N ASP A 89 5.37 -23.72 6.14
CA ASP A 89 6.63 -24.45 5.93
C ASP A 89 7.36 -24.07 4.64
N THR A 90 6.98 -22.95 4.01
CA THR A 90 7.52 -22.47 2.74
C THR A 90 7.96 -21.00 2.84
N PRO A 91 8.81 -20.50 1.93
CA PRO A 91 9.22 -19.11 1.91
C PRO A 91 8.01 -18.17 1.85
N LYS A 92 7.90 -17.26 2.81
CA LYS A 92 6.74 -16.41 3.03
C LYS A 92 6.68 -15.29 1.99
N ILE A 93 5.50 -15.07 1.46
CA ILE A 93 5.18 -13.96 0.55
C ILE A 93 4.12 -13.10 1.21
N SER A 94 4.28 -11.77 1.14
CA SER A 94 3.29 -10.84 1.68
C SER A 94 1.96 -10.97 0.93
N LYS A 95 0.85 -10.94 1.68
CA LYS A 95 -0.51 -11.20 1.17
C LYS A 95 -0.92 -10.26 0.03
N TYR A 96 -0.37 -9.04 -0.03
CA TYR A 96 -0.67 -8.10 -1.11
C TYR A 96 -0.20 -8.58 -2.49
N ALA A 97 0.76 -9.52 -2.52
CA ALA A 97 1.37 -10.01 -3.74
C ALA A 97 0.77 -11.33 -4.25
N TYR A 98 -0.27 -11.86 -3.57
CA TYR A 98 -0.85 -13.16 -3.87
C TYR A 98 -1.52 -13.21 -5.25
N GLY A 99 -2.13 -12.12 -5.71
CA GLY A 99 -2.86 -12.08 -6.97
C GLY A 99 -2.22 -11.21 -8.04
N HIS A 100 -3.07 -10.62 -8.87
CA HIS A 100 -2.67 -9.65 -9.89
C HIS A 100 -2.15 -8.34 -9.29
N ASP A 101 -1.37 -7.64 -10.08
CA ASP A 101 -0.75 -6.36 -9.76
C ASP A 101 -1.83 -5.30 -9.55
N TYR A 102 -1.98 -4.90 -8.28
CA TYR A 102 -2.99 -3.96 -7.84
C TYR A 102 -2.91 -2.62 -8.56
N HIS A 103 -1.75 -2.22 -9.07
CA HIS A 103 -1.62 -1.01 -9.88
C HIS A 103 -2.49 -1.06 -11.12
N GLU A 104 -2.54 -2.20 -11.82
CA GLU A 104 -3.32 -2.38 -13.04
C GLU A 104 -4.82 -2.37 -12.72
N VAL A 105 -5.21 -3.10 -11.68
CA VAL A 105 -6.60 -3.22 -11.21
C VAL A 105 -7.14 -1.86 -10.76
N ILE A 106 -6.39 -1.14 -9.92
CA ILE A 106 -6.83 0.15 -9.36
C ILE A 106 -6.83 1.24 -10.42
N LYS A 107 -5.82 1.31 -11.30
CA LYS A 107 -5.82 2.30 -12.40
C LYS A 107 -7.03 2.14 -13.31
N ALA A 108 -7.40 0.90 -13.65
CA ALA A 108 -8.61 0.63 -14.43
C ALA A 108 -9.87 1.17 -13.72
N LYS A 109 -10.04 0.85 -12.43
CA LYS A 109 -11.19 1.32 -11.63
C LYS A 109 -11.22 2.84 -11.49
N LEU A 110 -10.09 3.50 -11.23
CA LEU A 110 -10.02 4.97 -11.13
C LEU A 110 -10.37 5.65 -12.45
N ASN A 111 -9.89 5.12 -13.58
CA ASN A 111 -10.22 5.65 -14.91
C ASN A 111 -11.72 5.51 -15.19
N THR A 112 -12.33 4.37 -14.84
CA THR A 112 -13.78 4.19 -14.97
C THR A 112 -14.56 5.14 -14.06
N LEU A 113 -14.10 5.37 -12.82
CA LEU A 113 -14.75 6.32 -11.91
C LEU A 113 -14.70 7.75 -12.47
N LEU A 114 -13.53 8.20 -12.95
CA LEU A 114 -13.38 9.53 -13.54
C LEU A 114 -14.24 9.70 -14.80
N ALA A 115 -14.30 8.68 -15.67
CA ALA A 115 -15.15 8.71 -16.85
C ALA A 115 -16.64 8.85 -16.48
N ARG A 116 -17.12 8.13 -15.46
CA ARG A 116 -18.50 8.26 -14.95
C ARG A 116 -18.78 9.66 -14.39
N MET A 117 -17.79 10.25 -13.70
CA MET A 117 -17.91 11.62 -13.20
C MET A 117 -18.02 12.63 -14.35
N GLN A 118 -17.23 12.46 -15.40
CA GLN A 118 -17.27 13.33 -16.59
C GLN A 118 -18.60 13.21 -17.35
N GLU A 119 -19.16 11.99 -17.43
CA GLU A 119 -20.46 11.75 -18.04
C GLU A 119 -21.61 12.44 -17.27
N GLU A 120 -21.63 12.36 -15.93
CA GLU A 120 -22.70 12.93 -15.12
C GLU A 120 -22.54 14.44 -14.84
N PHE A 121 -21.30 14.93 -14.65
CA PHE A 121 -21.05 16.30 -14.20
C PHE A 121 -20.56 17.23 -15.33
N GLY A 122 -20.19 16.69 -16.48
CA GLY A 122 -19.59 17.44 -17.59
C GLY A 122 -18.07 17.61 -17.45
N ALA A 123 -17.57 18.82 -17.69
CA ALA A 123 -16.13 19.09 -17.72
C ALA A 123 -15.50 19.00 -16.32
N VAL A 124 -14.99 17.81 -15.97
CA VAL A 124 -14.27 17.53 -14.73
C VAL A 124 -12.82 17.20 -15.04
N SER A 125 -11.89 17.91 -14.39
CA SER A 125 -10.48 17.55 -14.39
C SER A 125 -10.17 16.66 -13.18
N GLY A 126 -9.45 15.57 -13.44
CA GLY A 126 -8.99 14.71 -12.38
C GLY A 126 -7.94 13.71 -12.83
N ARG A 127 -7.22 13.15 -11.87
CA ARG A 127 -6.22 12.13 -12.12
C ARG A 127 -6.16 11.11 -10.99
N GLY A 128 -6.18 9.84 -11.38
CA GLY A 128 -6.01 8.71 -10.47
C GLY A 128 -4.53 8.39 -10.19
N PHE A 129 -4.26 8.01 -8.95
CA PHE A 129 -2.94 7.65 -8.42
C PHE A 129 -3.04 6.40 -7.54
N VAL A 130 -1.98 5.61 -7.57
CA VAL A 130 -1.78 4.39 -6.78
C VAL A 130 -0.28 4.11 -6.71
N ASP A 131 0.34 4.15 -5.53
CA ASP A 131 1.74 3.80 -5.13
C ASP A 131 2.89 4.43 -5.95
N SER A 132 2.83 4.40 -7.28
CA SER A 132 3.88 4.78 -8.22
C SER A 132 4.03 6.30 -8.45
N ALA A 133 3.28 7.14 -7.74
CA ALA A 133 3.29 8.59 -7.91
C ALA A 133 3.67 9.30 -6.60
N PRO A 134 4.18 10.54 -6.67
CA PRO A 134 4.53 11.29 -5.47
C PRO A 134 3.27 11.80 -4.75
N VAL A 135 2.52 10.91 -4.12
CA VAL A 135 1.33 11.20 -3.30
C VAL A 135 1.49 10.50 -1.96
N LEU A 136 1.30 11.22 -0.85
CA LEU A 136 1.27 10.63 0.49
C LEU A 136 -0.09 9.99 0.77
N GLU A 137 -0.36 8.87 0.10
CA GLU A 137 -1.69 8.22 0.08
C GLU A 137 -2.21 7.86 1.48
N ARG A 138 -1.31 7.41 2.37
CA ARG A 138 -1.66 7.13 3.77
C ARG A 138 -2.11 8.39 4.52
N SER A 139 -1.43 9.51 4.32
CA SER A 139 -1.79 10.81 4.93
C SER A 139 -3.13 11.32 4.40
N TRP A 140 -3.39 11.15 3.09
CA TRP A 140 -4.68 11.50 2.50
C TRP A 140 -5.81 10.59 3.00
N ALA A 141 -5.58 9.29 3.12
CA ALA A 141 -6.57 8.37 3.68
C ALA A 141 -6.94 8.71 5.12
N GLN A 142 -5.96 9.10 5.95
CA GLN A 142 -6.21 9.58 7.31
C GLN A 142 -7.06 10.85 7.30
N ARG A 143 -6.71 11.86 6.49
CA ARG A 143 -7.45 13.13 6.39
C ARG A 143 -8.86 12.96 5.86
N SER A 144 -9.06 12.02 4.94
CA SER A 144 -10.35 11.62 4.38
C SER A 144 -11.20 10.79 5.35
N GLY A 145 -10.78 10.60 6.61
CA GLY A 145 -11.55 9.92 7.63
C GLY A 145 -11.59 8.38 7.50
N LEU A 146 -10.76 7.80 6.64
CA LEU A 146 -10.77 6.35 6.36
C LEU A 146 -10.03 5.52 7.41
N GLY A 147 -9.41 6.15 8.39
CA GLY A 147 -8.68 5.46 9.44
C GLY A 147 -7.65 6.35 10.11
N TRP A 148 -6.80 5.72 10.90
CA TRP A 148 -5.64 6.36 11.52
C TRP A 148 -4.36 5.64 11.08
N LEU A 149 -3.23 6.34 11.18
CA LEU A 149 -1.93 5.71 10.96
C LEU A 149 -1.55 4.95 12.24
N GLY A 150 -1.45 3.63 12.13
CA GLY A 150 -1.02 2.78 13.23
C GLY A 150 0.45 2.98 13.56
N LYS A 151 0.88 2.49 14.73
CA LYS A 151 2.28 2.53 15.14
C LYS A 151 3.24 1.77 14.19
N ASN A 152 2.71 0.88 13.36
CA ASN A 152 3.44 0.19 12.29
C ASN A 152 3.53 0.99 10.97
N GLY A 153 2.99 2.21 10.92
CA GLY A 153 2.97 3.07 9.73
C GLY A 153 1.88 2.75 8.71
N ASN A 154 1.07 1.70 8.91
CA ASN A 154 -0.06 1.40 8.02
C ASN A 154 -1.31 2.18 8.40
N LEU A 155 -2.17 2.45 7.40
CA LEU A 155 -3.53 2.91 7.67
C LEU A 155 -4.34 1.76 8.28
N ILE A 156 -5.05 2.04 9.37
CA ILE A 156 -5.95 1.09 10.02
C ILE A 156 -7.38 1.62 9.96
N HIS A 157 -8.27 0.85 9.35
CA HIS A 157 -9.71 1.08 9.37
C HIS A 157 -10.35 0.34 10.56
N LYS A 158 -11.19 1.04 11.33
CA LYS A 158 -11.75 0.55 12.60
C LYS A 158 -12.49 -0.78 12.49
N GLN A 159 -13.15 -1.03 11.36
CA GLN A 159 -14.01 -2.20 11.15
C GLN A 159 -13.42 -3.26 10.21
N ALA A 160 -12.20 -3.07 9.72
CA ALA A 160 -11.64 -3.94 8.69
C ALA A 160 -10.12 -4.16 8.77
N GLY A 161 -9.41 -3.45 9.65
CA GLY A 161 -7.97 -3.61 9.81
C GLY A 161 -7.18 -2.81 8.77
N SER A 162 -6.06 -3.35 8.30
CA SER A 162 -5.06 -2.64 7.50
C SER A 162 -4.75 -3.28 6.15
N PHE A 163 -5.41 -4.38 5.78
CA PHE A 163 -5.16 -5.09 4.51
C PHE A 163 -5.86 -4.42 3.32
N PHE A 164 -5.45 -3.17 3.04
CA PHE A 164 -5.98 -2.35 1.97
C PHE A 164 -4.89 -1.83 1.05
N PHE A 165 -5.16 -1.86 -0.24
CA PHE A 165 -4.53 -0.92 -1.16
C PHE A 165 -5.22 0.44 -1.01
N ILE A 166 -4.43 1.50 -1.09
CA ILE A 166 -4.94 2.87 -1.06
C ILE A 166 -4.85 3.42 -2.48
N ALA A 167 -5.93 4.04 -2.93
CA ALA A 167 -5.99 4.72 -4.21
C ALA A 167 -6.43 6.16 -4.00
N THR A 168 -5.94 7.06 -4.84
CA THR A 168 -6.26 8.49 -4.73
C THR A 168 -6.72 9.05 -6.07
N LEU A 169 -7.82 9.79 -6.09
CA LEU A 169 -8.28 10.57 -7.22
C LEU A 169 -8.30 12.05 -6.82
N ILE A 170 -7.40 12.84 -7.41
CA ILE A 170 -7.34 14.29 -7.18
C ILE A 170 -8.19 14.96 -8.27
N THR A 171 -9.06 15.89 -7.89
CA THR A 171 -10.01 16.54 -8.82
C THR A 171 -10.22 18.03 -8.50
N ASP A 172 -10.61 18.78 -9.52
CA ASP A 172 -11.00 20.20 -9.45
C ASP A 172 -12.42 20.45 -8.89
N LEU A 173 -13.18 19.39 -8.63
CA LEU A 173 -14.49 19.48 -8.00
C LEU A 173 -14.38 19.82 -6.51
N GLU A 174 -15.22 20.74 -6.05
CA GLU A 174 -15.47 20.94 -4.63
C GLU A 174 -16.51 19.92 -4.16
N LEU A 175 -16.24 19.22 -3.05
CA LEU A 175 -17.04 18.11 -2.55
C LEU A 175 -17.30 18.29 -1.05
N LEU A 176 -18.13 17.42 -0.46
CA LEU A 176 -18.28 17.40 0.99
C LEU A 176 -17.09 16.67 1.61
N TYR A 177 -16.42 17.35 2.53
CA TYR A 177 -15.19 16.86 3.15
C TYR A 177 -15.46 16.16 4.47
N GLU A 178 -14.71 15.10 4.70
CA GLU A 178 -14.60 14.40 5.97
C GLU A 178 -13.37 14.88 6.74
N GLY A 179 -13.33 14.55 8.03
CA GLY A 179 -12.21 14.83 8.91
C GLY A 179 -11.53 13.56 9.40
N PRO A 180 -10.29 13.65 9.90
CA PRO A 180 -9.59 12.52 10.45
C PRO A 180 -10.32 11.94 11.67
N VAL A 181 -10.20 10.62 11.83
CA VAL A 181 -10.70 9.90 13.01
C VAL A 181 -9.63 9.82 14.10
N GLY A 182 -10.03 9.46 15.32
CA GLY A 182 -9.10 9.27 16.44
C GLY A 182 -8.11 8.12 16.24
N ASP A 183 -7.00 8.17 16.98
CA ASP A 183 -6.05 7.06 17.09
C ASP A 183 -6.57 6.01 18.08
N PHE A 184 -6.59 4.75 17.67
CA PHE A 184 -7.05 3.63 18.50
C PHE A 184 -5.96 2.55 18.76
N CYS A 185 -4.68 2.88 18.58
CA CYS A 185 -3.57 2.02 19.01
C CYS A 185 -3.40 2.02 20.53
N GLY A 186 -3.65 3.13 21.21
CA GLY A 186 -3.48 3.27 22.66
C GLY A 186 -2.07 2.88 23.13
N SER A 187 -1.97 2.12 24.22
CA SER A 187 -0.69 1.64 24.76
C SER A 187 -0.11 0.41 24.03
N CYS A 188 -0.81 -0.16 23.04
CA CYS A 188 -0.36 -1.37 22.34
C CYS A 188 1.00 -1.18 21.66
N THR A 189 1.90 -2.15 21.79
CA THR A 189 3.24 -2.17 21.14
C THR A 189 3.49 -3.39 20.26
N ARG A 190 2.51 -4.30 20.11
CA ARG A 190 2.69 -5.62 19.47
C ARG A 190 3.45 -5.60 18.15
N CYS A 191 3.21 -4.61 17.29
CA CYS A 191 3.90 -4.51 16.01
C CYS A 191 5.38 -4.09 16.14
N LEU A 192 5.70 -3.21 17.09
CA LEU A 192 7.09 -2.81 17.39
C LEU A 192 7.84 -4.03 17.94
N ASP A 193 7.22 -4.75 18.88
CA ASP A 193 7.81 -5.92 19.53
C ASP A 193 8.02 -7.10 18.56
N ALA A 194 7.13 -7.25 17.58
CA ALA A 194 7.18 -8.34 16.60
C ALA A 194 8.01 -8.02 15.35
N CYS A 195 8.47 -6.79 15.15
CA CYS A 195 9.23 -6.42 13.97
C CYS A 195 10.62 -7.10 14.00
N PRO A 196 10.92 -8.07 13.12
CA PRO A 196 12.11 -8.92 13.30
C PRO A 196 13.43 -8.15 13.25
N THR A 197 13.44 -7.03 12.53
CA THR A 197 14.63 -6.21 12.26
C THR A 197 14.67 -4.92 13.08
N GLY A 198 13.64 -4.68 13.91
CA GLY A 198 13.47 -3.43 14.64
C GLY A 198 13.33 -2.21 13.72
N ALA A 199 12.78 -2.38 12.50
CA ALA A 199 12.55 -1.29 11.55
C ALA A 199 11.51 -0.27 12.05
N LEU A 200 10.62 -0.65 12.99
CA LEU A 200 9.72 0.27 13.66
C LEU A 200 10.45 0.94 14.84
N VAL A 201 11.20 2.00 14.54
CA VAL A 201 12.12 2.63 15.50
C VAL A 201 11.42 3.45 16.58
N GLU A 202 10.25 4.01 16.25
CA GLU A 202 9.38 4.76 17.15
C GLU A 202 7.92 4.53 16.69
N PRO A 203 6.90 4.73 17.56
CA PRO A 203 5.50 4.66 17.15
C PRO A 203 5.19 5.50 15.91
N GLY A 204 4.83 4.83 14.80
CA GLY A 204 4.49 5.47 13.54
C GLY A 204 5.69 5.85 12.66
N VAL A 205 6.92 5.50 13.06
CA VAL A 205 8.15 5.79 12.31
C VAL A 205 8.79 4.47 11.86
N VAL A 206 8.79 4.25 10.55
CA VAL A 206 9.42 3.09 9.92
C VAL A 206 10.76 3.50 9.33
N ASP A 207 11.84 2.93 9.81
CA ASP A 207 13.13 2.97 9.11
C ASP A 207 13.09 1.98 7.94
N GLY A 208 12.84 2.51 6.74
CA GLY A 208 12.74 1.74 5.52
C GLY A 208 14.03 0.97 5.23
N SER A 209 15.19 1.56 5.52
CA SER A 209 16.50 0.92 5.30
C SER A 209 16.74 -0.37 6.10
N ARG A 210 15.89 -0.62 7.11
CA ARG A 210 15.93 -1.81 7.96
C ARG A 210 14.75 -2.76 7.73
N CYS A 211 13.78 -2.37 6.91
CA CYS A 211 12.55 -3.13 6.73
C CYS A 211 12.77 -4.32 5.78
N ILE A 212 12.31 -5.52 6.17
CA ILE A 212 12.35 -6.72 5.30
C ILE A 212 11.67 -6.46 3.95
N SER A 213 10.56 -5.71 3.95
CA SER A 213 9.86 -5.33 2.71
C SER A 213 10.75 -4.51 1.78
N TYR A 214 11.51 -3.56 2.32
CA TYR A 214 12.50 -2.79 1.54
C TYR A 214 13.59 -3.71 0.98
N PHE A 215 14.19 -4.58 1.80
CA PHE A 215 15.25 -5.46 1.34
C PHE A 215 14.79 -6.41 0.23
N THR A 216 13.60 -6.99 0.38
CA THR A 216 13.10 -8.00 -0.55
C THR A 216 12.56 -7.43 -1.86
N ILE A 217 12.18 -6.14 -1.89
CA ILE A 217 11.51 -5.51 -3.04
C ILE A 217 12.31 -4.35 -3.65
N GLU A 218 12.82 -3.44 -2.83
CA GLU A 218 13.36 -2.15 -3.27
C GLU A 218 14.89 -2.13 -3.39
N LEU A 219 15.58 -2.92 -2.56
CA LEU A 219 17.03 -3.04 -2.64
C LEU A 219 17.41 -3.72 -3.97
N LYS A 220 18.07 -2.96 -4.86
CA LYS A 220 18.54 -3.45 -6.16
C LYS A 220 19.88 -4.18 -6.07
N GLU A 221 20.68 -3.88 -5.04
CA GLU A 221 21.97 -4.53 -4.82
C GLU A 221 21.79 -6.01 -4.52
N LEU A 222 22.67 -6.86 -5.05
CA LEU A 222 22.55 -8.30 -4.86
C LEU A 222 22.97 -8.78 -3.46
N LEU A 223 23.64 -7.92 -2.68
CA LEU A 223 24.10 -8.25 -1.36
C LEU A 223 23.18 -7.61 -0.33
N ILE A 224 22.59 -8.44 0.53
CA ILE A 224 21.90 -7.99 1.73
C ILE A 224 22.95 -7.93 2.85
N PRO A 225 23.01 -6.87 3.66
CA PRO A 225 24.01 -6.74 4.72
C PRO A 225 24.07 -7.95 5.66
N ASP A 226 25.26 -8.45 5.97
CA ASP A 226 25.48 -9.65 6.79
C ASP A 226 24.83 -9.58 8.17
N ASN A 227 24.72 -8.38 8.75
CA ASN A 227 24.07 -8.18 10.04
C ASN A 227 22.56 -8.49 10.00
N MET A 228 21.95 -8.65 8.82
CA MET A 228 20.55 -9.04 8.64
C MET A 228 20.35 -10.55 8.57
N GLN A 229 21.42 -11.36 8.52
CA GLN A 229 21.33 -12.82 8.38
C GLN A 229 20.45 -13.41 9.49
N GLY A 230 19.52 -14.30 9.11
CA GLY A 230 18.59 -14.95 10.04
C GLY A 230 17.44 -14.06 10.57
N GLN A 231 17.39 -12.78 10.23
CA GLN A 231 16.32 -11.88 10.73
C GLN A 231 15.05 -11.87 9.87
N PHE A 232 15.07 -12.47 8.68
CA PHE A 232 13.95 -12.35 7.74
C PHE A 232 12.76 -13.24 8.09
N ASP A 233 12.85 -14.15 9.08
CA ASP A 233 11.75 -15.04 9.47
C ASP A 233 11.07 -15.71 8.24
N ASN A 234 11.91 -16.19 7.32
CA ASN A 234 11.51 -16.81 6.05
C ASN A 234 10.74 -15.92 5.05
N TRP A 235 10.66 -14.61 5.25
CA TRP A 235 10.06 -13.66 4.31
C TRP A 235 10.93 -13.47 3.05
N MET A 236 10.49 -14.05 1.94
CA MET A 236 11.17 -13.97 0.64
C MET A 236 10.71 -12.78 -0.21
N PHE A 237 9.46 -12.33 -0.05
CA PHE A 237 8.92 -11.18 -0.78
C PHE A 237 7.92 -10.37 0.07
N GLY A 238 8.27 -9.13 0.40
CA GLY A 238 7.48 -8.31 1.33
C GLY A 238 7.54 -8.85 2.76
N CYS A 239 6.78 -8.24 3.67
CA CYS A 239 6.65 -8.71 5.05
C CYS A 239 5.34 -8.22 5.68
N ASP A 240 4.53 -9.14 6.21
CA ASP A 240 3.29 -8.80 6.93
C ASP A 240 3.41 -8.86 8.45
N ALA A 241 4.59 -9.13 9.02
CA ALA A 241 4.75 -9.40 10.46
C ALA A 241 4.09 -8.33 11.35
N CYS A 242 4.29 -7.05 11.02
CA CYS A 242 3.71 -5.94 11.77
C CYS A 242 2.19 -5.76 11.58
N GLN A 243 1.62 -6.31 10.51
CA GLN A 243 0.18 -6.35 10.26
C GLN A 243 -0.45 -7.58 10.92
N ASP A 244 0.15 -8.75 10.78
CA ASP A 244 -0.40 -10.02 11.27
C ASP A 244 -0.57 -10.03 12.81
N VAL A 245 0.30 -9.32 13.53
CA VAL A 245 0.16 -9.17 14.99
C VAL A 245 -0.76 -8.03 15.43
N CYS A 246 -1.22 -7.17 14.49
CA CYS A 246 -2.05 -6.02 14.81
C CYS A 246 -3.44 -6.47 15.29
N PRO A 247 -3.89 -6.09 16.51
CA PRO A 247 -5.20 -6.51 17.02
C PRO A 247 -6.38 -6.11 16.14
N TRP A 248 -6.26 -5.03 15.37
CA TRP A 248 -7.32 -4.54 14.49
C TRP A 248 -7.53 -5.42 13.24
N ASN A 249 -6.55 -6.23 12.86
CA ASN A 249 -6.69 -7.17 11.75
C ASN A 249 -7.55 -8.39 12.08
N ARG A 250 -8.00 -8.55 13.34
CA ARG A 250 -9.08 -9.49 13.67
C ARG A 250 -10.41 -9.17 12.98
N PHE A 251 -10.57 -7.94 12.49
CA PHE A 251 -11.77 -7.50 11.78
C PHE A 251 -11.66 -7.68 10.26
N SER A 252 -10.51 -8.12 9.75
CA SER A 252 -10.30 -8.32 8.33
C SER A 252 -11.14 -9.46 7.80
N LYS A 253 -11.74 -9.26 6.62
CA LYS A 253 -12.56 -10.23 5.91
C LYS A 253 -11.93 -10.52 4.56
N PRO A 254 -12.04 -11.75 4.03
CA PRO A 254 -11.56 -12.05 2.70
C PRO A 254 -12.10 -11.07 1.65
N ASN A 255 -11.22 -10.64 0.75
CA ASN A 255 -11.58 -9.78 -0.36
C ASN A 255 -12.50 -10.53 -1.35
N LYS A 256 -13.18 -9.76 -2.20
CA LYS A 256 -14.09 -10.29 -3.23
C LYS A 256 -13.63 -9.97 -4.65
N THR A 257 -12.40 -9.50 -4.80
CA THR A 257 -11.85 -9.04 -6.09
C THR A 257 -11.23 -10.23 -6.79
N THR A 258 -11.83 -10.66 -7.90
CA THR A 258 -11.39 -11.83 -8.67
C THR A 258 -9.91 -11.76 -9.04
N GLU A 259 -9.41 -10.57 -9.39
CA GLU A 259 -8.01 -10.33 -9.73
C GLU A 259 -7.05 -10.57 -8.56
N PHE A 260 -7.53 -10.56 -7.31
CA PHE A 260 -6.74 -10.84 -6.12
C PHE A 260 -6.89 -12.28 -5.61
N THR A 261 -7.50 -13.16 -6.42
CA THR A 261 -7.43 -14.60 -6.18
C THR A 261 -5.96 -15.03 -6.16
N PRO A 262 -5.52 -15.78 -5.13
CA PRO A 262 -4.12 -16.19 -5.04
C PRO A 262 -3.67 -17.01 -6.24
N ILE A 263 -2.46 -16.73 -6.72
CA ILE A 263 -1.76 -17.54 -7.71
C ILE A 263 -1.48 -18.92 -7.08
N PRO A 264 -1.87 -20.04 -7.71
CA PRO A 264 -1.74 -21.37 -7.11
C PRO A 264 -0.32 -21.71 -6.65
N GLU A 265 0.70 -21.26 -7.39
CA GLU A 265 2.10 -21.48 -7.05
C GLU A 265 2.51 -20.78 -5.76
N ILE A 266 1.92 -19.62 -5.41
CA ILE A 266 2.18 -18.94 -4.13
C ILE A 266 1.70 -19.79 -2.96
N LEU A 267 0.55 -20.47 -3.10
CA LEU A 267 -0.03 -21.29 -2.04
C LEU A 267 0.64 -22.67 -1.92
N ASN A 268 1.02 -23.26 -3.06
CA ASN A 268 1.31 -24.69 -3.13
C ASN A 268 2.79 -25.03 -3.33
N PHE A 269 3.63 -24.12 -3.82
CA PHE A 269 5.07 -24.41 -3.99
C PHE A 269 5.72 -24.71 -2.64
N SER A 270 6.40 -25.85 -2.59
CA SER A 270 7.37 -26.16 -1.55
C SER A 270 8.63 -25.30 -1.69
N THR A 271 9.48 -25.29 -0.67
CA THR A 271 10.80 -24.64 -0.76
C THR A 271 11.61 -25.16 -1.94
N LYS A 272 11.55 -26.47 -2.21
CA LYS A 272 12.23 -27.09 -3.34
C LYS A 272 11.70 -26.59 -4.69
N ASP A 273 10.38 -26.44 -4.82
CA ASP A 273 9.78 -25.90 -6.06
C ASP A 273 10.25 -24.46 -6.30
N TRP A 274 10.35 -23.64 -5.24
CA TRP A 274 10.93 -22.29 -5.35
C TRP A 274 12.42 -22.31 -5.74
N GLU A 275 13.18 -23.29 -5.25
CA GLU A 275 14.59 -23.48 -5.58
C GLU A 275 14.83 -24.01 -7.00
N GLU A 276 13.89 -24.78 -7.56
CA GLU A 276 13.97 -25.33 -8.91
C GLU A 276 13.32 -24.41 -9.97
N LEU A 277 12.51 -23.43 -9.55
CA LEU A 277 11.84 -22.47 -10.43
C LEU A 277 12.82 -21.78 -11.39
N THR A 278 12.58 -21.90 -12.69
CA THR A 278 13.38 -21.25 -13.75
C THR A 278 12.97 -19.79 -14.01
N GLU A 279 13.81 -19.02 -14.71
CA GLU A 279 13.48 -17.64 -15.06
C GLU A 279 12.28 -17.55 -16.03
N GLU A 280 12.19 -18.47 -16.98
CA GLU A 280 11.10 -18.57 -17.95
C GLU A 280 9.77 -18.87 -17.26
N GLU A 281 9.76 -19.81 -16.32
CA GLU A 281 8.58 -20.13 -15.52
C GLU A 281 8.19 -18.96 -14.63
N PHE A 282 9.16 -18.32 -13.96
CA PHE A 282 8.91 -17.13 -13.15
C PHE A 282 8.23 -16.03 -13.97
N LYS A 283 8.77 -15.72 -15.16
CA LYS A 283 8.18 -14.74 -16.08
C LYS A 283 6.77 -15.14 -16.51
N ARG A 284 6.53 -16.43 -16.78
CA ARG A 284 5.21 -16.94 -17.20
C ARG A 284 4.17 -16.84 -16.08
N ILE A 285 4.51 -17.30 -14.88
CA ILE A 285 3.62 -17.40 -13.72
C ILE A 285 3.35 -15.99 -13.16
N PHE A 286 4.40 -15.21 -12.91
CA PHE A 286 4.31 -13.93 -12.19
C PHE A 286 4.23 -12.70 -13.11
N ARG A 287 4.02 -12.85 -14.43
CA ARG A 287 3.91 -11.72 -15.38
C ARG A 287 2.98 -10.59 -14.94
N ARG A 288 1.88 -10.96 -14.26
CA ARG A 288 0.83 -10.04 -13.80
C ARG A 288 0.83 -9.88 -12.28
N SER A 289 1.81 -10.40 -11.56
CA SER A 289 1.90 -10.28 -10.10
C SER A 289 2.82 -9.12 -9.70
N PRO A 290 2.62 -8.49 -8.53
CA PRO A 290 3.62 -7.60 -7.94
C PRO A 290 5.01 -8.23 -7.77
N MET A 291 5.09 -9.56 -7.69
CA MET A 291 6.38 -10.29 -7.58
C MET A 291 7.36 -9.97 -8.71
N LYS A 292 6.88 -9.55 -9.89
CA LYS A 292 7.74 -9.12 -11.00
C LYS A 292 8.68 -7.96 -10.63
N ARG A 293 8.35 -7.16 -9.60
CA ARG A 293 9.14 -6.00 -9.15
C ARG A 293 10.57 -6.36 -8.73
N SER A 294 10.74 -7.46 -7.99
CA SER A 294 12.08 -7.93 -7.57
C SER A 294 12.85 -8.61 -8.70
N LYS A 295 12.18 -8.93 -9.82
CA LYS A 295 12.67 -9.79 -10.91
C LYS A 295 13.08 -11.18 -10.41
N TYR A 296 13.34 -12.09 -11.34
CA TYR A 296 13.79 -13.44 -11.01
C TYR A 296 15.07 -13.43 -10.15
N ALA A 297 16.08 -12.63 -10.54
CA ALA A 297 17.33 -12.52 -9.80
C ALA A 297 17.16 -12.06 -8.34
N GLY A 298 16.25 -11.12 -8.07
CA GLY A 298 15.96 -10.67 -6.70
C GLY A 298 15.25 -11.75 -5.88
N ILE A 299 14.31 -12.49 -6.47
CA ILE A 299 13.67 -13.63 -5.79
C ILE A 299 14.70 -14.71 -5.46
N ARG A 300 15.61 -15.05 -6.40
CA ARG A 300 16.69 -16.01 -6.14
C ARG A 300 17.65 -15.55 -5.04
N ARG A 301 17.98 -14.25 -5.02
CA ARG A 301 18.78 -13.64 -3.94
C ARG A 301 18.08 -13.80 -2.60
N ASN A 302 16.81 -13.40 -2.52
CA ASN A 302 16.03 -13.45 -1.27
C ASN A 302 15.89 -14.89 -0.78
N LEU A 303 15.62 -15.84 -1.67
CA LEU A 303 15.49 -17.26 -1.35
C LEU A 303 16.79 -17.83 -0.76
N ARG A 304 17.94 -17.54 -1.37
CA ARG A 304 19.24 -17.94 -0.82
C ARG A 304 19.47 -17.35 0.57
N PHE A 305 19.15 -16.07 0.73
CA PHE A 305 19.33 -15.37 2.00
C PHE A 305 18.49 -15.94 3.15
N VAL A 306 17.25 -16.41 2.88
CA VAL A 306 16.40 -17.02 3.91
C VAL A 306 16.71 -18.50 4.18
N ASN A 307 17.35 -19.20 3.23
CA ASN A 307 17.66 -20.63 3.35
C ASN A 307 19.05 -20.93 3.95
N GLY A 308 19.97 -19.97 3.98
CA GLY A 308 21.33 -20.15 4.50
C GLY A 308 22.38 -19.43 3.67
#